data_AF-A0A660Q8U2-F1
#
_entry.id   AF-A0A660Q8U2-F1
#
_cell.length_a   1.000
_cell.length_b   1.000
_cell.length_c   1.000
_cell.angle_alpha   90.00
_cell.angle_beta   90.00
_cell.angle_gamma   90.00
#
_symmetry.space_group_name_H-M   'P 1'
#
loop_
_entity.id
_entity.type
_entity.pdbx_description
1 polymer ?
#
loop_
_entity_poly.entity_id
_entity_poly.type
_entity_poly.pdbx_seq_one_letter_code
_entity_poly.pdbx_strand_id
1 'polypeptide(L)'
;QKRREAAQMLVRAAAQLDSLRRNSGVTVILGLEPEPGAALETGTEACNFLEQVLLPVASACNHALDRETVLRHIGLCIDLAHAAVMDESVLHLAAQCRRRNIRIAKLHISAALSFRPLRSALEQLHRLADPIYLHQVRAWRPDGSILAWPDLPDALHDPHLAECTQARVHFHVPLNWQGTDALRPVAGLPSREIVQAALAAGCRHFEVETYTYSVLPSELRPPSPLAAAAAELRKAFHHLRRCCD
;
A
#
# COMPACT_ATOMS: atom_id res chain seq x y z
N GLN A 1 17.70 -10.27 14.38
CA GLN A 1 17.67 -11.65 13.86
C GLN A 1 16.70 -11.82 12.69
N LYS A 2 15.37 -11.76 12.89
CA LYS A 2 14.34 -11.98 11.84
C LYS A 2 14.53 -11.17 10.54
N ARG A 3 14.81 -9.85 10.62
CA ARG A 3 15.08 -9.01 9.43
C ARG A 3 16.27 -9.50 8.60
N ARG A 4 17.30 -10.04 9.25
CA ARG A 4 18.50 -10.58 8.57
C ARG A 4 18.19 -11.91 7.88
N GLU A 5 17.40 -12.77 8.51
CA GLU A 5 16.93 -14.03 7.91
C GLU A 5 16.06 -13.77 6.67
N ALA A 6 15.12 -12.82 6.78
CA ALA A 6 14.32 -12.36 5.64
C ALA A 6 15.21 -11.82 4.51
N ALA A 7 16.21 -11.00 4.83
CA ALA A 7 17.18 -10.51 3.84
C ALA A 7 17.94 -11.66 3.16
N GLN A 8 18.37 -12.69 3.89
CA GLN A 8 19.03 -13.86 3.29
C GLN A 8 18.10 -14.61 2.32
N MET A 9 16.82 -14.74 2.65
CA MET A 9 15.82 -15.34 1.76
C MET A 9 15.63 -14.51 0.49
N LEU A 10 15.51 -13.19 0.63
CA LEU A 10 15.37 -12.27 -0.50
C LEU A 10 16.61 -12.25 -1.40
N VAL A 11 17.82 -12.34 -0.83
CA VAL A 11 19.06 -12.47 -1.62
C VAL A 11 19.08 -13.78 -2.41
N ARG A 12 18.69 -14.90 -1.79
CA ARG A 12 18.57 -16.19 -2.51
C ARG A 12 17.53 -16.10 -3.63
N ALA A 13 16.39 -15.47 -3.38
CA ALA A 13 15.38 -15.23 -4.40
C ALA A 13 15.94 -14.38 -5.55
N ALA A 14 16.61 -13.26 -5.26
CA ALA A 14 17.22 -12.41 -6.28
C ALA A 14 18.24 -13.19 -7.16
N ALA A 15 19.09 -14.04 -6.57
CA ALA A 15 20.01 -14.89 -7.32
C ALA A 15 19.29 -15.85 -8.27
N GLN A 16 18.22 -16.50 -7.78
CA GLN A 16 17.42 -17.43 -8.59
C GLN A 16 16.68 -16.72 -9.71
N LEU A 17 16.10 -15.54 -9.43
CA LEU A 17 15.40 -14.73 -10.42
C LEU A 17 16.35 -14.18 -11.50
N ASP A 18 17.58 -13.82 -11.14
CA ASP A 18 18.58 -13.40 -12.11
C ASP A 18 19.08 -14.58 -12.98
N SER A 19 19.18 -15.78 -12.39
CA SER A 19 19.42 -17.01 -13.16
C SER A 19 18.28 -17.31 -14.15
N LEU A 20 17.03 -17.22 -13.69
CA LEU A 20 15.85 -17.38 -14.55
C LEU A 20 15.86 -16.37 -15.70
N ARG A 21 16.19 -15.10 -15.42
CA ARG A 21 16.31 -14.06 -16.43
C ARG A 21 17.38 -14.38 -17.46
N ARG A 22 18.57 -14.83 -17.04
CA ARG A 22 19.63 -15.22 -18.00
C ARG A 22 19.21 -16.38 -18.89
N ASN A 23 18.46 -17.35 -18.35
CA ASN A 23 18.09 -18.56 -19.07
C ASN A 23 16.85 -18.40 -19.97
N SER A 24 15.92 -17.52 -19.59
CA SER A 24 14.62 -17.38 -20.27
C SER A 24 14.39 -16.00 -20.91
N GLY A 25 15.19 -15.00 -20.57
CA GLY A 25 14.93 -13.59 -20.91
C GLY A 25 13.84 -12.92 -20.05
N VAL A 26 13.10 -13.66 -19.22
CA VAL A 26 12.01 -13.13 -18.40
C VAL A 26 12.55 -12.49 -17.13
N THR A 27 12.18 -11.23 -16.87
CA THR A 27 12.51 -10.54 -15.63
C THR A 27 11.33 -10.58 -14.66
N VAL A 28 11.53 -11.19 -13.49
CA VAL A 28 10.56 -11.18 -12.38
C VAL A 28 11.04 -10.20 -11.31
N ILE A 29 10.13 -9.43 -10.74
CA ILE A 29 10.43 -8.45 -9.69
C ILE A 29 9.54 -8.75 -8.50
N LEU A 30 10.14 -8.95 -7.33
CA LEU A 30 9.46 -9.04 -6.05
C LEU A 30 9.26 -7.62 -5.50
N GLY A 31 8.02 -7.16 -5.45
CA GLY A 31 7.64 -5.92 -4.80
C GLY A 31 7.38 -6.17 -3.32
N LEU A 32 8.22 -5.64 -2.43
CA LEU A 32 7.94 -5.62 -1.00
C LEU A 32 6.87 -4.55 -0.75
N GLU A 33 5.77 -4.94 -0.14
CA GLU A 33 4.67 -4.03 0.19
C GLU A 33 4.77 -3.64 1.67
N PRO A 34 5.01 -2.36 1.98
CA PRO A 34 4.82 -1.85 3.33
C PRO A 34 3.32 -1.84 3.66
N GLU A 35 2.97 -2.29 4.85
CA GLU A 35 1.58 -2.44 5.30
C GLU A 35 1.46 -2.07 6.78
N PRO A 36 0.41 -1.32 7.20
CA PRO A 36 0.18 -1.01 8.62
C PRO A 36 0.22 -2.27 9.50
N GLY A 37 1.00 -2.24 10.58
CA GLY A 37 1.13 -3.39 11.50
C GLY A 37 1.99 -4.56 10.99
N ALA A 38 2.54 -4.50 9.77
CA ALA A 38 3.51 -5.48 9.28
C ALA A 38 4.94 -5.21 9.79
N ALA A 39 5.90 -6.05 9.42
CA ALA A 39 7.31 -5.89 9.84
C ALA A 39 8.02 -4.65 9.22
N LEU A 40 7.46 -4.16 8.12
CA LEU A 40 7.79 -2.90 7.43
C LEU A 40 6.47 -2.16 7.26
N GLU A 41 6.21 -1.15 8.08
CA GLU A 41 4.92 -0.47 8.05
C GLU A 41 4.90 0.65 7.03
N THR A 42 6.06 1.27 6.79
CA THR A 42 6.19 2.43 5.91
C THR A 42 7.11 2.17 4.72
N GLY A 43 6.87 2.90 3.63
CA GLY A 43 7.77 2.89 2.47
C GLY A 43 9.18 3.38 2.81
N THR A 44 9.30 4.33 3.74
CA THR A 44 10.61 4.79 4.23
C THR A 44 11.35 3.68 4.97
N GLU A 45 10.68 2.92 5.84
CA GLU A 45 11.27 1.75 6.50
C GLU A 45 11.68 0.68 5.50
N ALA A 46 10.86 0.43 4.48
CA ALA A 46 11.19 -0.53 3.44
C ALA A 46 12.42 -0.10 2.63
N CYS A 47 12.54 1.19 2.26
CA CYS A 47 13.74 1.73 1.63
C CYS A 47 14.98 1.55 2.51
N ASN A 48 14.87 1.86 3.80
CA ASN A 48 15.97 1.70 4.76
C ASN A 48 16.34 0.22 4.93
N PHE A 49 15.37 -0.69 4.97
CA PHE A 49 15.62 -2.13 5.02
C PHE A 49 16.42 -2.61 3.81
N LEU A 50 16.04 -2.20 2.60
CA LEU A 50 16.76 -2.56 1.38
C LEU A 50 18.22 -2.07 1.45
N GLU A 51 18.45 -0.82 1.86
CA GLU A 51 19.79 -0.23 1.85
C GLU A 51 20.69 -0.67 3.01
N GLN A 52 20.14 -0.78 4.20
CA GLN A 52 20.90 -0.96 5.44
C GLN A 52 20.95 -2.42 5.89
N VAL A 53 20.09 -3.29 5.34
CA VAL A 53 20.03 -4.70 5.71
C VAL A 53 20.18 -5.62 4.50
N LEU A 54 19.32 -5.48 3.48
CA LEU A 54 19.34 -6.40 2.34
C LEU A 54 20.66 -6.34 1.56
N LEU A 55 21.08 -5.15 1.17
CA LEU A 55 22.30 -4.96 0.37
C LEU A 55 23.59 -5.37 1.12
N PRO A 56 23.78 -5.02 2.41
CA PRO A 56 24.90 -5.54 3.19
C PRO A 56 24.88 -7.05 3.34
N VAL A 57 23.70 -7.68 3.46
CA VAL A 57 23.61 -9.14 3.46
C VAL A 57 24.02 -9.69 2.09
N ALA A 58 23.53 -9.10 1.00
CA ALA A 58 23.84 -9.54 -0.36
C ALA A 58 25.35 -9.53 -0.67
N SER A 59 26.06 -8.49 -0.23
CA SER A 59 27.51 -8.38 -0.45
C SER A 59 28.34 -9.32 0.41
N ALA A 60 27.82 -9.77 1.56
CA ALA A 60 28.52 -10.69 2.48
C ALA A 60 28.26 -12.18 2.21
N CYS A 61 27.41 -12.54 1.23
CA CYS A 61 27.11 -13.93 0.90
C CYS A 61 28.24 -14.61 0.13
N ASN A 62 28.35 -15.95 0.21
CA ASN A 62 29.32 -16.76 -0.57
C ASN A 62 29.20 -16.56 -2.09
N HIS A 63 28.03 -16.15 -2.58
CA HIS A 63 27.79 -15.74 -3.96
C HIS A 63 27.37 -14.26 -3.95
N ALA A 64 28.29 -13.40 -3.51
CA ALA A 64 28.03 -11.98 -3.35
C ALA A 64 27.33 -11.42 -4.60
N LEU A 65 26.11 -10.91 -4.41
CA LEU A 65 25.38 -10.24 -5.47
C LEU A 65 25.68 -8.76 -5.40
N ASP A 66 25.97 -8.16 -6.55
CA ASP A 66 26.08 -6.70 -6.63
C ASP A 66 24.71 -6.03 -6.41
N ARG A 67 24.76 -4.73 -6.08
CA ARG A 67 23.56 -3.92 -5.82
C ARG A 67 22.61 -3.93 -7.01
N GLU A 68 23.13 -3.90 -8.23
CA GLU A 68 22.31 -3.80 -9.44
C GLU A 68 21.48 -5.08 -9.64
N THR A 69 22.09 -6.24 -9.43
CA THR A 69 21.45 -7.55 -9.53
C THR A 69 20.35 -7.69 -8.49
N VAL A 70 20.61 -7.30 -7.23
CA VAL A 70 19.58 -7.34 -6.18
C VAL A 70 18.42 -6.39 -6.51
N LEU A 71 18.70 -5.11 -6.81
CA LEU A 71 17.66 -4.11 -7.05
C LEU A 71 16.96 -4.25 -8.42
N ARG A 72 17.49 -5.09 -9.33
CA ARG A 72 16.77 -5.51 -10.54
C ARG A 72 15.55 -6.36 -10.21
N HIS A 73 15.68 -7.20 -9.17
CA HIS A 73 14.69 -8.23 -8.83
C HIS A 73 13.93 -7.94 -7.53
N ILE A 74 14.40 -7.01 -6.69
CA ILE A 74 13.70 -6.59 -5.48
C ILE A 74 13.39 -5.10 -5.56
N GLY A 75 12.11 -4.75 -5.41
CA GLY A 75 11.62 -3.37 -5.42
C GLY A 75 10.50 -3.19 -4.39
N LEU A 76 9.76 -2.09 -4.49
CA LEU A 76 8.60 -1.83 -3.64
C LEU A 76 7.27 -1.98 -4.40
N CYS A 77 6.27 -2.57 -3.75
CA CYS A 77 4.88 -2.37 -4.09
C CYS A 77 4.36 -1.22 -3.21
N ILE A 78 3.81 -0.18 -3.82
CA ILE A 78 3.21 0.92 -3.07
C ILE A 78 1.70 0.79 -3.19
N ASP A 79 1.06 0.42 -2.10
CA ASP A 79 -0.39 0.49 -1.95
C ASP A 79 -0.81 1.88 -1.45
N LEU A 80 -1.69 2.54 -2.20
CA LEU A 80 -2.12 3.90 -1.89
C LEU A 80 -3.03 3.98 -0.64
N ALA A 81 -3.81 2.93 -0.36
CA ALA A 81 -4.60 2.81 0.87
C ALA A 81 -3.69 2.62 2.09
N HIS A 82 -2.68 1.74 2.01
CA HIS A 82 -1.68 1.58 3.08
C HIS A 82 -0.95 2.89 3.36
N ALA A 83 -0.42 3.55 2.31
CA ALA A 83 0.27 4.82 2.45
C ALA A 83 -0.65 5.89 3.05
N ALA A 84 -1.93 5.92 2.69
CA ALA A 84 -2.89 6.83 3.30
C ALA A 84 -3.16 6.49 4.77
N VAL A 85 -3.30 5.23 5.16
CA VAL A 85 -3.48 4.86 6.58
C VAL A 85 -2.26 5.25 7.41
N MET A 86 -1.06 5.13 6.85
CA MET A 86 0.20 5.54 7.50
C MET A 86 0.51 7.04 7.37
N ASP A 87 -0.35 7.83 6.73
CA ASP A 87 -0.15 9.26 6.43
C ASP A 87 1.17 9.55 5.68
N GLU A 88 1.58 8.63 4.81
CA GLU A 88 2.78 8.76 4.00
C GLU A 88 2.56 9.58 2.72
N SER A 89 3.51 10.48 2.44
CA SER A 89 3.58 11.15 1.15
C SER A 89 4.15 10.22 0.08
N VAL A 90 3.27 9.68 -0.76
CA VAL A 90 3.65 8.82 -1.90
C VAL A 90 4.61 9.53 -2.86
N LEU A 91 4.43 10.84 -3.06
CA LEU A 91 5.35 11.64 -3.88
C LEU A 91 6.77 11.67 -3.28
N HIS A 92 6.87 11.88 -1.97
CA HIS A 92 8.14 11.85 -1.27
C HIS A 92 8.78 10.45 -1.32
N LEU A 93 7.99 9.40 -1.10
CA LEU A 93 8.43 8.02 -1.18
C LEU A 93 8.97 7.68 -2.58
N ALA A 94 8.25 8.02 -3.64
CA ALA A 94 8.71 7.82 -5.00
C ALA A 94 10.03 8.57 -5.29
N ALA A 95 10.19 9.78 -4.76
CA ALA A 95 11.45 10.52 -4.84
C ALA A 95 12.59 9.81 -4.07
N GLN A 96 12.31 9.25 -2.88
CA GLN A 96 13.28 8.43 -2.16
C GLN A 96 13.70 7.20 -2.96
N CYS A 97 12.74 6.44 -3.49
CA CYS A 97 12.99 5.26 -4.32
C CYS A 97 13.91 5.60 -5.50
N ARG A 98 13.59 6.67 -6.24
CA ARG A 98 14.40 7.15 -7.37
C ARG A 98 15.83 7.49 -6.95
N ARG A 99 16.02 8.27 -5.88
CA ARG A 99 17.37 8.66 -5.40
C ARG A 99 18.21 7.45 -4.99
N ARG A 100 17.57 6.42 -4.44
CA ARG A 100 18.21 5.19 -3.97
C ARG A 100 18.33 4.12 -5.06
N ASN A 101 17.90 4.41 -6.29
CA ASN A 101 17.80 3.44 -7.39
C ASN A 101 16.99 2.17 -7.00
N ILE A 102 15.99 2.35 -6.12
CA ILE A 102 15.03 1.31 -5.75
C ILE A 102 13.85 1.46 -6.69
N ARG A 103 13.51 0.38 -7.40
CA ARG A 103 12.37 0.38 -8.31
C ARG A 103 11.05 0.32 -7.54
N ILE A 104 10.08 1.13 -7.95
CA ILE A 104 8.68 0.84 -7.63
C ILE A 104 8.23 -0.27 -8.60
N ALA A 105 8.07 -1.49 -8.12
CA ALA A 105 7.68 -2.64 -8.93
C ALA A 105 6.22 -2.53 -9.37
N LYS A 106 5.35 -2.06 -8.47
CA LYS A 106 3.92 -1.89 -8.69
C LYS A 106 3.42 -0.68 -7.89
N LEU A 107 2.51 0.10 -8.47
CA LEU A 107 1.66 1.05 -7.74
C LEU A 107 0.24 0.47 -7.71
N HIS A 108 -0.24 0.15 -6.52
CA HIS A 108 -1.58 -0.38 -6.31
C HIS A 108 -2.53 0.78 -5.99
N ILE A 109 -3.47 1.02 -6.91
CA ILE A 109 -4.45 2.11 -6.88
C ILE A 109 -5.65 1.66 -6.08
N SER A 110 -5.61 1.97 -4.79
CA SER A 110 -6.58 1.61 -3.78
C SER A 110 -7.00 2.84 -2.97
N ALA A 111 -8.10 2.70 -2.22
CA ALA A 111 -8.61 3.74 -1.34
C ALA A 111 -8.98 3.14 0.01
N ALA A 112 -8.55 3.81 1.07
CA ALA A 112 -8.93 3.50 2.46
C ALA A 112 -10.10 4.38 2.89
N LEU A 113 -10.55 4.21 4.14
CA LEU A 113 -11.55 5.06 4.77
C LEU A 113 -10.91 6.07 5.72
N SER A 114 -11.43 7.30 5.74
CA SER A 114 -11.16 8.30 6.75
C SER A 114 -12.45 8.82 7.37
N PHE A 115 -12.39 9.12 8.67
CA PHE A 115 -13.54 9.59 9.43
C PHE A 115 -13.11 10.44 10.62
N ARG A 116 -14.05 11.22 11.14
CA ARG A 116 -13.96 11.74 12.50
C ARG A 116 -14.65 10.74 13.43
N PRO A 117 -14.08 10.37 14.59
CA PRO A 117 -14.66 9.45 15.58
C PRO A 117 -15.97 9.91 16.26
N LEU A 118 -16.93 10.41 15.49
CA LEU A 118 -18.26 10.78 15.95
C LEU A 118 -19.18 9.56 15.93
N ARG A 119 -20.23 9.58 16.76
CA ARG A 119 -21.20 8.49 16.87
C ARG A 119 -21.70 7.94 15.52
N SER A 120 -22.03 8.83 14.58
CA SER A 120 -22.52 8.46 13.25
C SER A 120 -21.50 7.69 12.40
N ALA A 121 -20.20 7.98 12.55
CA ALA A 121 -19.14 7.24 11.88
C ALA A 121 -18.95 5.87 12.53
N LEU A 122 -18.90 5.82 13.87
CA LEU A 122 -18.73 4.57 14.61
C LEU A 122 -19.87 3.58 14.31
N GLU A 123 -21.12 4.04 14.26
CA GLU A 123 -22.27 3.19 13.90
C GLU A 123 -22.17 2.60 12.48
N GLN A 124 -21.62 3.35 11.52
CA GLN A 124 -21.36 2.83 10.17
C GLN A 124 -20.21 1.82 10.16
N LEU A 125 -19.13 2.10 10.89
CA LEU A 125 -17.95 1.23 10.99
C LEU A 125 -18.25 -0.13 11.63
N HIS A 126 -19.17 -0.20 12.59
CA HIS A 126 -19.61 -1.48 13.16
C HIS A 126 -20.18 -2.44 12.10
N ARG A 127 -20.74 -1.92 11.00
CA ARG A 127 -21.25 -2.75 9.89
C ARG A 127 -20.17 -3.17 8.90
N LEU A 128 -18.99 -2.53 8.98
CA LEU A 128 -17.82 -2.83 8.15
C LEU A 128 -16.83 -3.74 8.87
N ALA A 129 -16.99 -3.96 10.17
CA ALA A 129 -16.21 -4.90 10.94
C ALA A 129 -16.53 -6.35 10.50
N ASP A 130 -15.78 -6.82 9.52
CA ASP A 130 -15.84 -8.19 9.00
C ASP A 130 -14.85 -9.10 9.78
N PRO A 131 -15.22 -10.35 10.12
CA PRO A 131 -14.35 -11.23 10.91
C PRO A 131 -13.24 -11.93 10.11
N ILE A 132 -13.20 -11.77 8.79
CA ILE A 132 -12.26 -12.45 7.88
C ILE A 132 -11.02 -11.59 7.65
N TYR A 133 -11.19 -10.28 7.55
CA TYR A 133 -10.10 -9.34 7.21
C TYR A 133 -9.67 -8.50 8.41
N LEU A 134 -8.37 -8.21 8.49
CA LEU A 134 -7.85 -7.21 9.42
C LEU A 134 -7.94 -5.83 8.78
N HIS A 135 -8.33 -4.83 9.56
CA HIS A 135 -8.65 -3.49 9.03
C HIS A 135 -7.70 -2.38 9.48
N GLN A 136 -6.68 -2.69 10.29
CA GLN A 136 -5.63 -1.79 10.78
C GLN A 136 -5.99 -0.29 10.86
N VAL A 137 -6.23 0.20 12.08
CA VAL A 137 -6.67 1.58 12.31
C VAL A 137 -5.50 2.47 12.75
N ARG A 138 -5.45 3.70 12.24
CA ARG A 138 -4.60 4.78 12.75
C ARG A 138 -5.46 5.99 13.07
N ALA A 139 -5.28 6.59 14.24
CA ALA A 139 -6.03 7.77 14.67
C ALA A 139 -5.11 8.83 15.28
N TRP A 140 -5.38 10.09 14.96
CA TRP A 140 -4.56 11.23 15.37
C TRP A 140 -5.25 11.97 16.52
N ARG A 141 -4.53 12.19 17.62
CA ARG A 141 -4.98 13.01 18.75
C ARG A 141 -4.68 14.49 18.50
N PRO A 142 -5.36 15.41 19.24
CA PRO A 142 -5.10 16.85 19.12
C PRO A 142 -3.65 17.27 19.41
N ASP A 143 -2.93 16.48 20.22
CA ASP A 143 -1.53 16.71 20.58
C ASP A 143 -0.52 16.19 19.53
N GLY A 144 -1.02 15.60 18.44
CA GLY A 144 -0.22 15.02 17.37
C GLY A 144 0.21 13.57 17.61
N SER A 145 -0.11 12.97 18.76
CA SER A 145 0.15 11.54 18.99
C SER A 145 -0.79 10.66 18.14
N ILE A 146 -0.31 9.47 17.76
CA ILE A 146 -1.03 8.52 16.93
C ILE A 146 -1.37 7.30 17.76
N LEU A 147 -2.65 6.94 17.78
CA LEU A 147 -3.13 5.65 18.26
C LEU A 147 -3.21 4.66 17.09
N ALA A 148 -2.90 3.41 17.38
CA ALA A 148 -2.83 2.34 16.39
C ALA A 148 -3.50 1.08 16.95
N TRP A 149 -4.40 0.49 16.16
CA TRP A 149 -5.02 -0.79 16.47
C TRP A 149 -4.80 -1.75 15.31
N PRO A 150 -4.57 -3.05 15.59
CA PRO A 150 -4.37 -4.05 14.53
C PRO A 150 -5.66 -4.35 13.77
N ASP A 151 -6.84 -4.08 14.36
CA ASP A 151 -8.12 -4.29 13.71
C ASP A 151 -9.17 -3.25 14.12
N LEU A 152 -10.24 -3.15 13.34
CA LEU A 152 -11.35 -2.22 13.55
C LEU A 152 -12.15 -2.51 14.83
N PRO A 153 -12.51 -3.78 15.17
CA PRO A 153 -13.17 -4.07 16.44
C PRO A 153 -12.38 -3.58 17.64
N ASP A 154 -11.06 -3.74 17.66
CA ASP A 154 -10.22 -3.27 18.78
C ASP A 154 -10.31 -1.75 18.95
N ALA A 155 -10.25 -1.01 17.83
CA ALA A 155 -10.40 0.44 17.85
C ALA A 155 -11.81 0.88 18.30
N LEU A 156 -12.87 0.15 17.91
CA LEU A 156 -14.25 0.46 18.28
C LEU A 156 -14.55 0.20 19.78
N HIS A 157 -13.81 -0.70 20.42
CA HIS A 157 -13.93 -0.96 21.87
C HIS A 157 -13.06 -0.03 22.73
N ASP A 158 -12.10 0.67 22.13
CA ASP A 158 -11.22 1.59 22.84
C ASP A 158 -11.87 2.98 22.99
N PRO A 159 -12.20 3.44 24.21
CA PRO A 159 -12.80 4.74 24.42
C PRO A 159 -11.90 5.91 23.96
N HIS A 160 -10.58 5.70 23.87
CA HIS A 160 -9.64 6.73 23.44
C HIS A 160 -9.79 7.09 21.96
N LEU A 161 -10.41 6.24 21.13
CA LEU A 161 -10.70 6.57 19.74
C LEU A 161 -11.57 7.84 19.64
N ALA A 162 -12.51 8.03 20.55
CA ALA A 162 -13.41 9.20 20.56
C ALA A 162 -12.68 10.52 20.88
N GLU A 163 -11.48 10.46 21.45
CA GLU A 163 -10.64 11.62 21.76
C GLU A 163 -9.84 12.12 20.55
N CYS A 164 -9.79 11.33 19.46
CA CYS A 164 -9.03 11.63 18.26
C CYS A 164 -9.76 12.64 17.35
N THR A 165 -8.99 13.47 16.65
CA THR A 165 -9.50 14.46 15.70
C THR A 165 -9.85 13.86 14.34
N GLN A 166 -9.15 12.79 13.97
CA GLN A 166 -9.33 12.05 12.73
C GLN A 166 -8.84 10.61 12.92
N ALA A 167 -9.43 9.70 12.18
CA ALA A 167 -8.96 8.34 12.03
C ALA A 167 -9.00 7.90 10.56
N ARG A 168 -8.18 6.88 10.26
CA ARG A 168 -8.15 6.16 9.00
C ARG A 168 -8.14 4.67 9.31
N VAL A 169 -8.87 3.90 8.51
CA VAL A 169 -8.98 2.45 8.63
C VAL A 169 -8.67 1.86 7.27
N HIS A 170 -7.81 0.84 7.26
CA HIS A 170 -7.52 0.06 6.08
C HIS A 170 -8.74 -0.79 5.73
N PHE A 171 -9.58 -0.24 4.86
CA PHE A 171 -10.76 -0.89 4.33
C PHE A 171 -10.92 -0.43 2.89
N HIS A 172 -10.74 -1.36 1.95
CA HIS A 172 -10.78 -1.03 0.53
C HIS A 172 -12.20 -0.67 0.09
N VAL A 173 -12.38 0.60 -0.26
CA VAL A 173 -13.62 1.10 -0.84
C VAL A 173 -13.49 1.28 -2.36
N PRO A 174 -14.61 1.17 -3.10
CA PRO A 174 -14.63 1.42 -4.55
C PRO A 174 -14.03 2.79 -4.91
N LEU A 175 -13.19 2.88 -5.95
CA LEU A 175 -12.55 4.14 -6.38
C LEU A 175 -13.54 5.22 -6.82
N ASN A 176 -14.79 4.83 -7.08
CA ASN A 176 -15.87 5.74 -7.46
C ASN A 176 -16.77 6.15 -6.29
N TRP A 177 -16.63 5.52 -5.14
CA TRP A 177 -17.43 5.84 -3.96
C TRP A 177 -17.06 7.21 -3.42
N GLN A 178 -18.06 8.07 -3.16
CA GLN A 178 -17.86 9.46 -2.73
C GLN A 178 -17.91 9.64 -1.20
N GLY A 179 -18.10 8.54 -0.48
CA GLY A 179 -18.33 8.55 0.96
C GLY A 179 -19.79 8.76 1.34
N THR A 180 -20.00 8.93 2.64
CA THR A 180 -21.23 9.38 3.28
C THR A 180 -20.98 10.70 3.99
N ASP A 181 -21.94 11.19 4.78
CA ASP A 181 -21.74 12.34 5.64
C ASP A 181 -20.70 12.08 6.76
N ALA A 182 -20.45 10.81 7.11
CA ALA A 182 -19.57 10.43 8.22
C ALA A 182 -18.25 9.76 7.79
N LEU A 183 -18.25 9.05 6.65
CA LEU A 183 -17.10 8.31 6.13
C LEU A 183 -16.68 8.87 4.78
N ARG A 184 -15.39 9.06 4.55
CA ARG A 184 -14.84 9.53 3.27
C ARG A 184 -13.77 8.57 2.76
N PRO A 185 -13.68 8.35 1.44
CA PRO A 185 -12.50 7.70 0.89
C PRO A 185 -11.26 8.58 1.10
N VAL A 186 -10.10 7.96 1.32
CA VAL A 186 -8.80 8.62 1.30
C VAL A 186 -7.87 7.86 0.35
N ALA A 187 -6.99 8.59 -0.34
CA ALA A 187 -6.27 8.15 -1.55
C ALA A 187 -7.19 7.95 -2.78
N GLY A 188 -7.13 6.79 -3.44
CA GLY A 188 -7.79 6.54 -4.72
C GLY A 188 -6.92 6.88 -5.93
N LEU A 189 -7.47 7.60 -6.92
CA LEU A 189 -6.72 7.92 -8.14
C LEU A 189 -5.51 8.84 -7.83
N PRO A 190 -4.28 8.44 -8.18
CA PRO A 190 -3.08 9.22 -7.86
C PRO A 190 -3.03 10.52 -8.65
N SER A 191 -2.41 11.59 -8.10
CA SER A 191 -2.18 12.81 -8.87
C SER A 191 -1.21 12.59 -10.03
N ARG A 192 -1.17 13.52 -10.99
CA ARG A 192 -0.23 13.45 -12.13
C ARG A 192 1.22 13.39 -11.65
N GLU A 193 1.56 14.16 -10.62
CA GLU A 193 2.90 14.21 -10.03
C GLU A 193 3.28 12.85 -9.43
N ILE A 194 2.34 12.17 -8.75
CA ILE A 194 2.57 10.83 -8.19
C ILE A 194 2.81 9.82 -9.33
N VAL A 195 1.98 9.84 -10.39
CA VAL A 195 2.15 8.95 -11.55
C VAL A 195 3.52 9.17 -12.19
N GLN A 196 3.89 10.43 -12.46
CA GLN A 196 5.17 10.77 -13.07
C GLN A 196 6.36 10.39 -12.18
N ALA A 197 6.26 10.63 -10.86
CA ALA A 197 7.30 10.23 -9.92
C ALA A 197 7.46 8.70 -9.86
N ALA A 198 6.35 7.95 -9.88
CA ALA A 198 6.38 6.49 -9.91
C ALA A 198 7.02 5.97 -11.21
N LEU A 199 6.64 6.53 -12.37
CA LEU A 199 7.26 6.21 -13.65
C LEU A 199 8.77 6.49 -13.66
N ALA A 200 9.18 7.63 -13.10
CA ALA A 200 10.58 8.03 -12.97
C ALA A 200 11.37 7.14 -11.99
N ALA A 201 10.70 6.51 -11.03
CA ALA A 201 11.26 5.47 -10.15
C ALA A 201 11.15 4.05 -10.75
N GLY A 202 10.81 3.93 -12.03
CA GLY A 202 10.80 2.66 -12.77
C GLY A 202 9.51 1.84 -12.68
N CYS A 203 8.41 2.40 -12.14
CA CYS A 203 7.11 1.74 -12.14
C CYS A 203 6.57 1.56 -13.55
N ARG A 204 6.09 0.36 -13.86
CA ARG A 204 5.40 0.03 -15.11
C ARG A 204 4.08 -0.71 -14.89
N HIS A 205 3.83 -1.16 -13.66
CA HIS A 205 2.62 -1.89 -13.29
C HIS A 205 1.75 -1.04 -12.38
N PHE A 206 0.58 -0.67 -12.88
CA PHE A 206 -0.47 -0.02 -12.11
C PHE A 206 -1.62 -1.01 -11.97
N GLU A 207 -1.98 -1.31 -10.73
CA GLU A 207 -3.05 -2.26 -10.42
C GLU A 207 -4.23 -1.51 -9.80
N VAL A 208 -5.45 -1.97 -10.05
CA VAL A 208 -6.67 -1.44 -9.43
C VAL A 208 -7.37 -2.61 -8.77
N GLU A 209 -7.69 -2.45 -7.49
CA GLU A 209 -8.43 -3.47 -6.76
C GLU A 209 -9.92 -3.46 -7.12
N THR A 210 -10.51 -4.63 -7.33
CA THR A 210 -11.94 -4.76 -7.72
C THR A 210 -12.69 -5.89 -7.01
N TYR A 211 -12.06 -6.65 -6.12
CA TYR A 211 -12.66 -7.83 -5.50
C TYR A 211 -13.47 -7.54 -4.22
N THR A 212 -13.49 -6.30 -3.73
CA THR A 212 -14.07 -5.97 -2.42
C THR A 212 -15.59 -5.82 -2.43
N TYR A 213 -16.26 -5.83 -3.59
CA TYR A 213 -17.72 -5.65 -3.61
C TYR A 213 -18.49 -6.73 -2.82
N SER A 214 -17.97 -7.96 -2.71
CA SER A 214 -18.64 -9.01 -1.93
C SER A 214 -18.57 -8.80 -0.42
N VAL A 215 -17.56 -8.04 0.06
CA VAL A 215 -17.36 -7.76 1.49
C VAL A 215 -18.07 -6.47 1.92
N LEU A 216 -18.43 -5.60 0.97
CA LEU A 216 -19.21 -4.41 1.26
C LEU A 216 -20.59 -4.79 1.85
N PRO A 217 -21.14 -3.98 2.78
CA PRO A 217 -22.55 -4.04 3.14
C PRO A 217 -23.46 -3.95 1.92
N SER A 218 -24.62 -4.59 1.97
CA SER A 218 -25.51 -4.76 0.81
C SER A 218 -25.91 -3.43 0.15
N GLU A 219 -25.99 -2.37 0.94
CA GLU A 219 -26.38 -1.02 0.56
C GLU A 219 -25.26 -0.27 -0.20
N LEU A 220 -24.01 -0.71 -0.06
CA LEU A 220 -22.85 -0.18 -0.76
C LEU A 220 -22.46 -1.01 -1.98
N ARG A 221 -23.11 -2.17 -2.19
CA ARG A 221 -22.81 -3.03 -3.34
C ARG A 221 -23.40 -2.43 -4.62
N PRO A 222 -22.63 -2.35 -5.70
CA PRO A 222 -23.18 -1.98 -7.00
C PRO A 222 -24.18 -3.06 -7.46
N PRO A 223 -25.22 -2.68 -8.24
CA PRO A 223 -26.18 -3.65 -8.80
C PRO A 223 -25.51 -4.75 -9.65
N SER A 224 -24.35 -4.43 -10.25
CA SER A 224 -23.49 -5.38 -10.94
C SER A 224 -22.03 -5.15 -10.56
N PRO A 225 -21.43 -6.02 -9.73
CA PRO A 225 -20.02 -5.94 -9.34
C PRO A 225 -19.07 -5.93 -10.55
N LEU A 226 -19.36 -6.76 -11.57
CA LEU A 226 -18.55 -6.81 -12.78
C LEU A 226 -18.60 -5.49 -13.57
N ALA A 227 -19.80 -4.90 -13.72
CA ALA A 227 -19.93 -3.63 -14.43
C ALA A 227 -19.23 -2.49 -13.67
N ALA A 228 -19.32 -2.49 -12.34
CA ALA A 228 -18.65 -1.51 -11.48
C ALA A 228 -17.12 -1.65 -11.56
N ALA A 229 -16.58 -2.87 -11.44
CA ALA A 229 -15.17 -3.17 -11.63
C ALA A 229 -14.66 -2.69 -13.00
N ALA A 230 -15.40 -2.99 -14.07
CA ALA A 230 -15.05 -2.55 -15.42
C ALA A 230 -15.07 -1.01 -15.55
N ALA A 231 -16.01 -0.33 -14.90
CA ALA A 231 -16.08 1.14 -14.89
C ALA A 231 -14.90 1.76 -14.13
N GLU A 232 -14.50 1.19 -13.00
CA GLU A 232 -13.31 1.62 -12.25
C GLU A 232 -12.03 1.45 -13.05
N LEU A 233 -11.83 0.28 -13.65
CA LEU A 233 -10.68 0.02 -14.52
C LEU A 233 -10.62 1.01 -15.69
N ARG A 234 -11.75 1.27 -16.36
CA ARG A 234 -11.80 2.27 -17.44
C ARG A 234 -11.43 3.66 -16.94
N LYS A 235 -11.97 4.09 -15.80
CA LYS A 235 -11.68 5.41 -15.22
C LYS A 235 -10.21 5.53 -14.85
N ALA A 236 -9.65 4.55 -14.15
CA ALA A 236 -8.24 4.52 -13.78
C ALA A 236 -7.35 4.53 -15.02
N PHE A 237 -7.67 3.75 -16.04
CA PHE A 237 -6.93 3.74 -17.31
C PHE A 237 -6.94 5.12 -18.01
N HIS A 238 -8.10 5.75 -18.16
CA HIS A 238 -8.20 7.10 -18.76
C HIS A 238 -7.48 8.16 -17.92
N HIS A 239 -7.53 8.03 -16.59
CA HIS A 239 -6.81 8.89 -15.67
C HIS A 239 -5.28 8.77 -15.83
N LEU A 240 -4.77 7.54 -15.81
CA LEU A 240 -3.34 7.26 -15.98
C LEU A 240 -2.82 7.74 -17.34
N ARG A 241 -3.58 7.52 -18.43
CA ARG A 241 -3.20 8.03 -19.77
C ARG A 241 -2.99 9.55 -19.77
N ARG A 242 -3.94 10.30 -19.21
CA ARG A 242 -3.84 11.77 -19.10
C ARG A 242 -2.69 12.25 -18.21
N CYS A 243 -2.21 11.42 -17.29
CA CYS A 243 -1.05 11.77 -16.46
C CYS A 243 0.28 11.53 -17.19
N CYS A 244 0.29 10.61 -18.17
CA CYS A 244 1.44 10.28 -18.99
C CYS A 244 1.63 11.24 -20.18
N ASP A 245 0.55 11.76 -20.74
CA ASP A 245 0.53 12.79 -21.80
C ASP A 245 0.97 14.16 -21.24
#